data_AF-A0A525DCR3-F1
#
_entry.id   AF-A0A525DCR3-F1
#
_cell.length_a   1.000
_cell.length_b   1.000
_cell.length_c   1.000
_cell.angle_alpha   90.00
_cell.angle_beta   90.00
_cell.angle_gamma   90.00
#
_symmetry.space_group_name_H-M   'P 1'
#
loop_
_entity.id
_entity.type
_entity.pdbx_description
1 polymer ?
#
loop_
_entity_poly.entity_id
_entity_poly.type
_entity_poly.pdbx_seq_one_letter_code
_entity_poly.pdbx_strand_id
1 'polypeptide(L)'
;MSKVKSFQLIMIAMVILIFFPLIGQSKVKDMDNLKAPDVISIDLPAPPSSNEMPSVDFLHALHNEAADGKCAECHLEKEGTFVFKFKRTDTAPTMELYHDNCISCHIKTGDAGKKSGPLAAECRSCHGRELAPAQTAWKKITFDKSLHALHEQSKDIKPLDTSHTDNCSACHHKFNTKTKQTYYVQGEEESCAYCHKATDADDIRAIRHASHDSCVACHVRLRNQEVAAGPISCKGCHEAGEQAKIKVVKDIPRMKRNQPDEAFMAGMASKSDTPKYLMNPVAFNHKRHETTVESCKACHHDTLKKCSECHTPKGDDNGKFVRLEQAMHMGGKSQSCIGCHDNMTRNADCAGCHDLMPKGRMDDDSCVTCHNIENNRVVIDGKIQKASAKQTVAMRSGKYTRVKTDQIPETVVIGE
;
A
#
# COMPACT_ATOMS: atom_id res chain seq x y z
N MET A 1 61.81 13.11 -62.58
CA MET A 1 60.99 13.86 -61.61
C MET A 1 59.51 13.62 -61.90
N SER A 2 58.71 13.46 -60.83
CA SER A 2 57.24 13.61 -60.80
C SER A 2 56.33 12.54 -61.42
N LYS A 3 56.22 11.35 -60.80
CA LYS A 3 54.98 10.54 -60.81
C LYS A 3 54.69 9.80 -59.48
N VAL A 4 55.41 10.11 -58.40
CA VAL A 4 55.30 9.37 -57.13
C VAL A 4 54.42 10.10 -56.09
N LYS A 5 54.08 11.38 -56.30
CA LYS A 5 53.38 12.18 -55.27
C LYS A 5 51.86 12.06 -55.27
N SER A 6 51.21 11.57 -56.32
CA SER A 6 49.73 11.49 -56.36
C SER A 6 49.17 10.18 -55.80
N PHE A 7 49.92 9.08 -55.86
CA PHE A 7 49.42 7.76 -55.41
C PHE A 7 49.52 7.58 -53.88
N GLN A 8 50.50 8.23 -53.23
CA GLN A 8 50.64 8.20 -51.77
C GLN A 8 49.58 9.06 -51.05
N LEU A 9 49.05 10.11 -51.68
CA LEU A 9 48.00 10.95 -51.09
C LEU A 9 46.62 10.28 -51.09
N ILE A 10 46.33 9.41 -52.08
CA ILE A 10 45.06 8.66 -52.13
C ILE A 10 45.04 7.50 -51.14
N MET A 11 46.18 6.83 -50.93
CA MET A 11 46.31 5.75 -49.94
C MET A 11 46.25 6.26 -48.49
N ILE A 12 46.74 7.47 -48.20
CA ILE A 12 46.62 8.07 -46.86
C ILE A 12 45.18 8.51 -46.56
N ALA A 13 44.43 8.99 -47.56
CA ALA A 13 43.03 9.35 -47.39
C ALA A 13 42.09 8.13 -47.20
N MET A 14 42.40 6.98 -47.82
CA MET A 14 41.62 5.74 -47.62
C MET A 14 41.93 5.01 -46.32
N VAL A 15 43.14 5.14 -45.76
CA VAL A 15 43.50 4.51 -44.47
C VAL A 15 42.94 5.29 -43.27
N ILE A 16 42.72 6.60 -43.39
CA ILE A 16 42.08 7.41 -42.33
C ILE A 16 40.56 7.14 -42.26
N LEU A 17 39.93 6.66 -43.34
CA LEU A 17 38.51 6.29 -43.36
C LEU A 17 38.22 4.86 -42.85
N ILE A 18 39.23 4.01 -42.69
CA ILE A 18 39.08 2.61 -42.22
C ILE A 18 39.43 2.47 -40.72
N PHE A 19 40.04 3.48 -40.10
CA PHE A 19 40.40 3.48 -38.67
C PHE A 19 39.52 4.35 -37.77
N PHE A 20 38.49 5.01 -38.30
CA PHE A 20 37.40 5.51 -37.46
C PHE A 20 36.28 4.46 -37.45
N PRO A 21 36.19 3.60 -36.42
CA PRO A 21 34.90 2.98 -36.16
C PRO A 21 33.91 4.14 -35.98
N LEU A 22 32.76 4.04 -36.62
CA LEU A 22 31.58 4.79 -36.24
C LEU A 22 31.37 4.61 -34.72
N ILE A 23 31.94 5.51 -33.91
CA ILE A 23 31.59 5.67 -32.50
C ILE A 23 30.28 6.48 -32.48
N GLY A 24 29.25 5.87 -33.07
CA GLY A 24 27.85 6.21 -32.89
C GLY A 24 27.15 5.17 -32.04
N GLN A 25 27.89 4.38 -31.24
CA GLN A 25 27.33 3.65 -30.10
C GLN A 25 27.69 4.41 -28.82
N SER A 26 27.07 5.57 -28.61
CA SER A 26 27.06 6.16 -27.27
C SER A 26 25.92 5.54 -26.47
N LYS A 27 26.13 4.27 -26.05
CA LYS A 27 25.38 3.72 -24.91
C LYS A 27 25.41 4.78 -23.81
N VAL A 28 24.23 5.22 -23.39
CA VAL A 28 24.07 6.00 -22.17
C VAL A 28 24.77 5.19 -21.08
N LYS A 29 25.91 5.72 -20.60
CA LYS A 29 26.53 5.28 -19.35
C LYS A 29 25.41 5.33 -18.31
N ASP A 30 25.12 4.18 -17.69
CA ASP A 30 24.07 3.95 -16.68
C ASP A 30 22.63 3.64 -17.14
N MET A 31 22.41 3.01 -18.30
CA MET A 31 21.13 2.30 -18.53
C MET A 31 20.88 1.12 -17.58
N ASP A 32 21.91 0.61 -16.92
CA ASP A 32 21.77 -0.48 -15.94
C ASP A 32 21.27 0.01 -14.57
N ASN A 33 21.40 1.30 -14.25
CA ASN A 33 20.84 1.92 -13.02
C ASN A 33 19.40 2.44 -13.19
N LEU A 34 18.86 2.46 -14.42
CA LEU A 34 17.46 2.84 -14.72
C LEU A 34 16.46 1.70 -14.51
N LYS A 35 16.93 0.58 -13.96
CA LYS A 35 16.15 -0.66 -13.72
C LYS A 35 15.64 -0.69 -12.27
N ALA A 36 14.75 0.23 -11.93
CA ALA A 36 14.00 0.24 -10.66
C ALA A 36 12.62 0.94 -10.92
N PRO A 37 11.69 1.13 -9.95
CA PRO A 37 10.22 1.16 -10.13
C PRO A 37 9.58 2.26 -11.01
N ASP A 38 10.34 2.89 -11.90
CA ASP A 38 10.01 4.10 -12.66
C ASP A 38 9.46 3.83 -14.08
N VAL A 39 9.16 2.56 -14.43
CA VAL A 39 8.54 2.20 -15.71
C VAL A 39 7.02 2.40 -15.64
N ILE A 40 6.47 3.19 -16.56
CA ILE A 40 5.04 3.42 -16.73
C ILE A 40 4.63 2.86 -18.08
N SER A 41 3.81 1.82 -18.10
CA SER A 41 3.19 1.37 -19.36
C SER A 41 2.03 2.29 -19.71
N ILE A 42 2.13 2.94 -20.86
CA ILE A 42 1.10 3.79 -21.45
C ILE A 42 0.33 2.93 -22.44
N ASP A 43 -0.88 2.58 -22.04
CA ASP A 43 -1.82 1.80 -22.83
C ASP A 43 -3.15 2.57 -22.90
N LEU A 44 -3.57 2.91 -24.11
CA LEU A 44 -4.80 3.66 -24.36
C LEU A 44 -5.91 2.67 -24.69
N PRO A 45 -7.13 2.85 -24.16
CA PRO A 45 -8.26 2.00 -24.53
C PRO A 45 -8.48 2.08 -26.03
N ALA A 46 -8.45 0.93 -26.71
CA ALA A 46 -8.55 0.89 -28.16
C ALA A 46 -9.96 1.25 -28.66
N PRO A 47 -10.08 2.00 -29.78
CA PRO A 47 -11.34 2.08 -30.50
C PRO A 47 -11.66 0.72 -31.16
N PRO A 48 -12.94 0.41 -31.45
CA PRO A 48 -13.39 -0.94 -31.82
C PRO A 48 -12.84 -1.56 -33.13
N SER A 49 -11.94 -0.89 -33.86
CA SER A 49 -11.70 -1.21 -35.28
C SER A 49 -10.26 -1.01 -35.81
N SER A 50 -9.19 -1.10 -35.02
CA SER A 50 -7.82 -0.85 -35.56
C SER A 50 -6.77 -1.90 -35.23
N ASN A 51 -5.84 -2.08 -36.18
CA ASN A 51 -4.51 -2.68 -35.97
C ASN A 51 -3.78 -1.93 -34.84
N GLU A 52 -3.81 -2.46 -33.64
CA GLU A 52 -3.19 -1.87 -32.46
C GLU A 52 -1.66 -2.05 -32.48
N MET A 53 -0.95 -0.95 -32.24
CA MET A 53 0.47 -1.02 -31.87
C MET A 53 0.56 -1.38 -30.38
N PRO A 54 1.57 -2.15 -29.94
CA PRO A 54 1.73 -2.47 -28.52
C PRO A 54 1.88 -1.22 -27.64
N SER A 55 1.68 -1.37 -26.33
CA SER A 55 1.84 -0.27 -25.36
C SER A 55 3.25 0.36 -25.41
N VAL A 56 3.34 1.59 -24.89
CA VAL A 56 4.59 2.34 -24.78
C VAL A 56 5.09 2.31 -23.34
N ASP A 57 6.25 1.71 -23.13
CA ASP A 57 6.90 1.71 -21.82
C ASP A 57 7.76 2.97 -21.62
N PHE A 58 7.27 3.85 -20.75
CA PHE A 58 7.85 5.15 -20.45
C PHE A 58 8.73 5.09 -19.18
N LEU A 59 9.98 5.56 -19.30
CA LEU A 59 10.93 5.61 -18.18
C LEU A 59 10.83 6.97 -17.46
N HIS A 60 10.04 7.05 -16.39
CA HIS A 60 9.72 8.34 -15.75
C HIS A 60 10.95 9.01 -15.12
N ALA A 61 11.83 8.25 -14.46
CA ALA A 61 13.05 8.79 -13.86
C ALA A 61 13.99 9.40 -14.90
N LEU A 62 14.20 8.73 -16.03
CA LEU A 62 15.03 9.23 -17.13
C LEU A 62 14.49 10.56 -17.68
N HIS A 63 13.18 10.65 -17.89
CA HIS A 63 12.56 11.89 -18.38
C HIS A 63 12.62 13.01 -17.34
N ASN A 64 12.44 12.69 -16.06
CA ASN A 64 12.56 13.67 -14.99
C ASN A 64 13.98 14.21 -14.86
N GLU A 65 15.01 13.37 -15.04
CA GLU A 65 16.42 13.79 -15.10
C GLU A 65 16.68 14.69 -16.31
N ALA A 66 16.21 14.29 -17.50
CA ALA A 66 16.37 15.07 -18.72
C ALA A 66 15.63 16.42 -18.69
N ALA A 67 14.55 16.52 -17.91
CA ALA A 67 13.77 17.74 -17.70
C ALA A 67 14.26 18.59 -16.52
N ASP A 68 15.41 18.27 -15.91
CA ASP A 68 15.95 18.94 -14.72
C ASP A 68 14.92 19.01 -13.56
N GLY A 69 14.07 17.99 -13.42
CA GLY A 69 13.03 17.92 -12.39
C GLY A 69 11.81 18.83 -12.60
N LYS A 70 11.67 19.47 -13.77
CA LYS A 70 10.58 20.42 -14.06
C LYS A 70 9.27 19.69 -14.40
N CYS A 71 8.45 19.43 -13.39
CA CYS A 71 7.17 18.71 -13.55
C CYS A 71 6.22 19.40 -14.56
N ALA A 72 6.23 20.73 -14.62
CA ALA A 72 5.39 21.53 -15.52
C ALA A 72 5.65 21.29 -17.02
N GLU A 73 6.80 20.71 -17.38
CA GLU A 73 7.09 20.32 -18.76
C GLU A 73 6.18 19.18 -19.24
N CYS A 74 5.57 18.40 -18.34
CA CYS A 74 4.75 17.24 -18.68
C CYS A 74 3.38 17.22 -17.98
N HIS A 75 3.25 17.87 -16.82
CA HIS A 75 2.05 17.87 -15.99
C HIS A 75 1.44 19.26 -15.89
N LEU A 76 0.12 19.35 -16.04
CA LEU A 76 -0.62 20.60 -15.89
C LEU A 76 -0.96 20.85 -14.43
N GLU A 77 -1.02 22.11 -14.03
CA GLU A 77 -1.50 22.50 -12.71
C GLU A 77 -3.01 22.74 -12.72
N LYS A 78 -3.68 22.32 -11.64
CA LYS A 78 -5.09 22.60 -11.35
C LYS A 78 -5.20 22.87 -9.85
N GLU A 79 -5.84 23.97 -9.48
CA GLU A 79 -6.08 24.32 -8.07
C GLU A 79 -4.79 24.34 -7.20
N GLY A 80 -3.67 24.81 -7.77
CA GLY A 80 -2.40 24.93 -7.06
C GLY A 80 -1.64 23.61 -6.85
N THR A 81 -2.02 22.54 -7.55
CA THR A 81 -1.29 21.27 -7.57
C THR A 81 -1.14 20.70 -8.98
N PHE A 82 -0.12 19.88 -9.20
CA PHE A 82 0.03 19.13 -10.44
C PHE A 82 -1.04 18.04 -10.56
N VAL A 83 -1.54 17.85 -11.78
CA VAL A 83 -2.32 16.70 -12.20
C VAL A 83 -1.37 15.70 -12.85
N PHE A 84 -1.26 14.49 -12.27
CA PHE A 84 -0.31 13.46 -12.73
C PHE A 84 -0.75 12.72 -14.01
N LYS A 85 -1.53 13.39 -14.86
CA LYS A 85 -1.83 12.97 -16.23
C LYS A 85 -0.90 13.73 -17.18
N PHE A 86 -0.46 13.06 -18.25
CA PHE A 86 0.45 13.66 -19.22
C PHE A 86 -0.28 14.72 -20.06
N LYS A 87 0.16 15.98 -19.96
CA LYS A 87 -0.30 17.14 -20.74
C LYS A 87 -1.83 17.34 -20.78
N ARG A 88 -2.54 16.91 -19.73
CA ARG A 88 -4.00 17.01 -19.64
C ARG A 88 -4.52 17.05 -18.21
N THR A 89 -5.75 17.50 -18.04
CA THR A 89 -6.50 17.47 -16.77
C THR A 89 -7.64 16.46 -16.86
N ASP A 90 -8.83 16.88 -17.30
CA ASP A 90 -10.04 16.06 -17.31
C ASP A 90 -10.37 15.49 -18.69
N THR A 91 -9.63 15.89 -19.72
CA THR A 91 -9.82 15.38 -21.08
C THR A 91 -9.39 13.93 -21.21
N ALA A 92 -10.12 13.17 -22.04
CA ALA A 92 -9.77 11.80 -22.38
C ALA A 92 -8.40 11.76 -23.09
N PRO A 93 -7.59 10.72 -22.85
CA PRO A 93 -6.34 10.57 -23.57
C PRO A 93 -6.61 10.22 -25.05
N THR A 94 -5.87 10.85 -25.97
CA THR A 94 -5.93 10.54 -27.41
C THR A 94 -4.54 10.20 -27.92
N MET A 95 -4.46 9.37 -28.96
CA MET A 95 -3.20 9.05 -29.62
C MET A 95 -2.47 10.31 -30.10
N GLU A 96 -3.20 11.24 -30.72
CA GLU A 96 -2.69 12.52 -31.21
C GLU A 96 -2.03 13.34 -30.09
N LEU A 97 -2.68 13.48 -28.92
CA LEU A 97 -2.11 14.19 -27.78
C LEU A 97 -0.75 13.62 -27.36
N TYR A 98 -0.62 12.30 -27.32
CA TYR A 98 0.64 11.67 -26.93
C TYR A 98 1.71 11.83 -28.02
N HIS A 99 1.38 11.57 -29.29
CA HIS A 99 2.33 11.73 -30.39
C HIS A 99 2.82 13.18 -30.50
N ASP A 100 1.92 14.15 -30.49
CA ASP A 100 2.27 15.56 -30.65
C ASP A 100 3.20 16.03 -29.54
N ASN A 101 2.86 15.76 -28.28
CA ASN A 101 3.64 16.25 -27.15
C ASN A 101 4.96 15.50 -26.96
N CYS A 102 4.97 14.17 -27.13
CA CYS A 102 6.19 13.38 -26.99
C CYS A 102 7.19 13.70 -28.12
N ILE A 103 6.73 13.62 -29.38
CA ILE A 103 7.61 13.76 -30.54
C ILE A 103 8.09 15.21 -30.68
N SER A 104 7.24 16.22 -30.42
CA SER A 104 7.68 17.63 -30.48
C SER A 104 8.79 17.94 -29.48
N CYS A 105 8.70 17.38 -28.27
CA CYS A 105 9.78 17.52 -27.27
C CYS A 105 11.06 16.82 -27.75
N HIS A 106 10.94 15.61 -28.32
CA HIS A 106 12.09 14.89 -28.84
C HIS A 106 12.78 15.63 -30.01
N ILE A 107 12.01 16.18 -30.95
CA ILE A 107 12.55 16.98 -32.06
C ILE A 107 13.30 18.19 -31.51
N LYS A 108 12.65 19.01 -30.68
CA LYS A 108 13.24 20.23 -30.10
C LYS A 108 14.53 19.93 -29.33
N THR A 109 14.56 18.83 -28.57
CA THR A 109 15.73 18.42 -27.79
C THR A 109 16.87 17.94 -28.69
N GLY A 110 16.54 17.20 -29.75
CA GLY A 110 17.50 16.76 -30.76
C GLY A 110 18.10 17.92 -31.55
N ASP A 111 17.27 18.87 -31.99
CA ASP A 111 17.69 20.08 -32.71
C ASP A 111 18.61 20.97 -31.86
N ALA A 112 18.45 20.93 -30.54
CA ALA A 112 19.34 21.59 -29.58
C ALA A 112 20.67 20.84 -29.34
N GLY A 113 20.94 19.76 -30.10
CA GLY A 113 22.16 18.95 -29.99
C GLY A 113 22.23 18.10 -28.72
N LYS A 114 21.13 17.93 -27.99
CA LYS A 114 21.07 17.11 -26.78
C LYS A 114 20.65 15.68 -27.11
N LYS A 115 20.98 14.74 -26.21
CA LYS A 115 20.43 13.37 -26.30
C LYS A 115 18.92 13.43 -26.18
N SER A 116 18.22 12.81 -27.13
CA SER A 116 16.78 12.87 -27.25
C SER A 116 16.16 11.49 -27.43
N GLY A 117 14.83 11.42 -27.32
CA GLY A 117 14.05 10.20 -27.52
C GLY A 117 13.71 9.94 -29.00
N PRO A 118 12.94 8.87 -29.27
CA PRO A 118 12.62 8.45 -30.64
C PRO A 118 11.75 9.45 -31.40
N LEU A 119 11.95 9.52 -32.72
CA LEU A 119 11.19 10.36 -33.65
C LEU A 119 10.00 9.62 -34.27
N ALA A 120 9.15 10.34 -35.01
CA ALA A 120 7.91 9.82 -35.59
C ALA A 120 8.08 8.56 -36.47
N ALA A 121 9.20 8.44 -37.19
CA ALA A 121 9.48 7.29 -38.05
C ALA A 121 9.95 6.04 -37.27
N GLU A 122 10.24 6.18 -35.97
CA GLU A 122 10.83 5.13 -35.13
C GLU A 122 9.77 4.43 -34.27
N CYS A 123 8.67 3.98 -34.88
CA CYS A 123 7.47 3.51 -34.17
C CYS A 123 7.79 2.44 -33.10
N ARG A 124 8.67 1.47 -33.43
CA ARG A 124 9.05 0.35 -32.55
C ARG A 124 10.06 0.73 -31.46
N SER A 125 10.64 1.93 -31.53
CA SER A 125 11.47 2.46 -30.44
C SER A 125 10.65 2.95 -29.26
N CYS A 126 9.36 3.23 -29.47
CA CYS A 126 8.37 3.53 -28.43
C CYS A 126 7.43 2.33 -28.18
N HIS A 127 6.79 1.81 -29.24
CA HIS A 127 5.77 0.78 -29.13
C HIS A 127 6.37 -0.62 -29.08
N GLY A 128 6.02 -1.39 -28.05
CA GLY A 128 6.46 -2.78 -27.90
C GLY A 128 7.96 -2.90 -27.70
N ARG A 129 8.59 -1.84 -27.19
CA ARG A 129 10.00 -1.89 -26.80
C ARG A 129 10.11 -2.85 -25.62
N GLU A 130 10.76 -3.98 -25.84
CA GLU A 130 11.06 -4.92 -24.78
C GLU A 130 12.10 -4.32 -23.84
N LEU A 131 11.63 -3.82 -22.69
CA LEU A 131 12.51 -3.53 -21.57
C LEU A 131 12.91 -4.87 -20.96
N ALA A 132 14.22 -5.15 -20.91
CA ALA A 132 14.75 -6.34 -20.22
C ALA A 132 14.05 -6.49 -18.87
N PRO A 133 13.59 -7.69 -18.48
CA PRO A 133 12.61 -7.87 -17.42
C PRO A 133 13.12 -7.36 -16.08
N ALA A 134 12.82 -6.09 -15.79
CA ALA A 134 12.87 -5.52 -14.45
C ALA A 134 11.50 -5.73 -13.76
N GLN A 135 10.84 -6.87 -14.01
CA GLN A 135 9.96 -7.41 -13.00
C GLN A 135 10.87 -7.86 -11.85
N THR A 136 11.17 -6.98 -10.88
CA THR A 136 11.66 -7.36 -9.53
C THR A 136 12.02 -6.21 -8.57
N ALA A 137 12.03 -4.94 -8.99
CA ALA A 137 12.40 -3.84 -8.07
C ALA A 137 11.23 -3.02 -7.51
N TRP A 138 10.04 -3.10 -8.12
CA TRP A 138 8.85 -2.40 -7.60
C TRP A 138 8.30 -3.09 -6.37
N LYS A 139 8.25 -2.35 -5.28
CA LYS A 139 7.67 -2.74 -4.01
C LYS A 139 6.54 -1.78 -3.67
N LYS A 140 5.38 -2.33 -3.31
CA LYS A 140 4.27 -1.55 -2.79
C LYS A 140 4.69 -0.85 -1.49
N ILE A 141 4.50 0.46 -1.40
CA ILE A 141 4.62 1.18 -0.14
C ILE A 141 3.40 0.91 0.75
N THR A 142 3.63 0.69 2.02
CA THR A 142 2.58 0.45 3.03
C THR A 142 2.56 1.60 4.02
N PHE A 143 1.38 2.18 4.25
CA PHE A 143 1.15 3.09 5.37
C PHE A 143 0.95 2.26 6.65
N ASP A 144 2.06 1.87 7.27
CA ASP A 144 2.08 1.27 8.59
C ASP A 144 1.86 2.33 9.69
N LYS A 145 1.79 1.90 10.95
CA LYS A 145 1.61 2.81 12.09
C LYS A 145 2.72 3.83 12.25
N SER A 146 3.96 3.48 11.93
CA SER A 146 5.10 4.39 12.05
C SER A 146 4.99 5.49 11.00
N LEU A 147 4.78 5.12 9.74
CA LEU A 147 4.66 6.06 8.64
C LEU A 147 3.42 6.95 8.79
N HIS A 148 2.30 6.39 9.26
CA HIS A 148 1.12 7.19 9.60
C HIS A 148 1.44 8.20 10.71
N ALA A 149 2.10 7.76 11.78
CA ALA A 149 2.46 8.63 12.91
C ALA A 149 3.39 9.78 12.49
N LEU A 150 4.31 9.56 11.54
CA LEU A 150 5.13 10.64 10.98
C LEU A 150 4.29 11.74 10.31
N HIS A 151 3.23 11.35 9.60
CA HIS A 151 2.33 12.32 8.97
C HIS A 151 1.45 13.01 10.01
N GLU A 152 0.84 12.24 10.92
CA GLU A 152 -0.01 12.76 11.99
C GLU A 152 0.72 13.76 12.90
N GLN A 153 2.01 13.53 13.18
CA GLN A 153 2.83 14.40 14.04
C GLN A 153 3.49 15.57 13.29
N SER A 154 3.37 15.63 11.96
CA SER A 154 3.96 16.70 11.18
C SER A 154 3.21 18.02 11.42
N LYS A 155 3.95 19.04 11.86
CA LYS A 155 3.42 20.39 12.04
C LYS A 155 3.13 21.10 10.72
N ASP A 156 3.68 20.60 9.62
CA ASP A 156 3.57 21.19 8.29
C ASP A 156 2.31 20.71 7.55
N ILE A 157 1.72 19.61 8.01
CA ILE A 157 0.42 19.14 7.51
C ILE A 157 -0.67 19.81 8.34
N LYS A 158 -1.32 20.81 7.73
CA LYS A 158 -2.41 21.57 8.35
C LYS A 158 -3.76 20.91 8.04
N PRO A 159 -4.70 20.88 9.00
CA PRO A 159 -6.06 20.45 8.71
C PRO A 159 -6.73 21.39 7.71
N LEU A 160 -7.67 20.86 6.92
CA LEU A 160 -8.50 21.66 6.03
C LEU A 160 -9.52 22.50 6.81
N ASP A 161 -10.00 21.97 7.93
CA ASP A 161 -10.84 22.71 8.89
C ASP A 161 -10.03 23.02 10.15
N THR A 162 -9.78 24.31 10.38
CA THR A 162 -9.03 24.84 11.52
C THR A 162 -9.72 24.66 12.88
N SER A 163 -10.97 24.19 12.89
CA SER A 163 -11.67 23.81 14.13
C SER A 163 -11.07 22.56 14.79
N HIS A 164 -10.34 21.74 14.02
CA HIS A 164 -9.66 20.55 14.50
C HIS A 164 -8.20 20.85 14.84
N THR A 165 -7.72 20.29 15.95
CA THR A 165 -6.31 20.41 16.37
C THR A 165 -5.42 19.34 15.75
N ASP A 166 -6.00 18.22 15.33
CA ASP A 166 -5.33 17.18 14.55
C ASP A 166 -5.34 17.51 13.05
N ASN A 167 -4.61 16.74 12.25
CA ASN A 167 -4.51 16.95 10.81
C ASN A 167 -5.27 15.89 9.98
N CYS A 168 -6.19 15.15 10.59
CA CYS A 168 -6.91 14.05 9.94
C CYS A 168 -7.65 14.52 8.67
N SER A 169 -8.26 15.70 8.74
CA SER A 169 -8.99 16.33 7.64
C SER A 169 -8.12 16.69 6.43
N ALA A 170 -6.79 16.73 6.57
CA ALA A 170 -5.88 16.97 5.46
C ALA A 170 -5.85 15.82 4.44
N CYS A 171 -6.27 14.61 4.84
CA CYS A 171 -6.18 13.41 4.01
C CYS A 171 -7.48 12.61 3.98
N HIS A 172 -8.12 12.43 5.13
CA HIS A 172 -9.32 11.60 5.23
C HIS A 172 -10.57 12.34 4.77
N HIS A 173 -11.39 11.65 4.00
CA HIS A 173 -12.65 12.18 3.52
C HIS A 173 -13.67 11.07 3.34
N LYS A 174 -14.94 11.48 3.29
CA LYS A 174 -16.07 10.72 2.78
C LYS A 174 -16.61 11.41 1.54
N PHE A 175 -17.27 10.64 0.69
CA PHE A 175 -17.88 11.16 -0.53
C PHE A 175 -19.39 11.34 -0.34
N ASN A 176 -19.92 12.49 -0.72
CA ASN A 176 -21.36 12.74 -0.76
C ASN A 176 -21.86 12.53 -2.19
N THR A 177 -22.62 11.46 -2.41
CA THR A 177 -23.16 11.12 -3.74
C THR A 177 -24.16 12.13 -4.29
N LYS A 178 -24.82 12.93 -3.43
CA LYS A 178 -25.78 13.95 -3.86
C LYS A 178 -25.08 15.22 -4.33
N THR A 179 -24.09 15.71 -3.58
CA THR A 179 -23.37 16.95 -3.93
C THR A 179 -22.15 16.69 -4.81
N LYS A 180 -21.74 15.43 -4.96
CA LYS A 180 -20.51 15.00 -5.64
C LYS A 180 -19.24 15.65 -5.07
N GLN A 181 -19.24 15.90 -3.76
CA GLN A 181 -18.13 16.53 -3.06
C GLN A 181 -17.64 15.64 -1.92
N THR A 182 -16.34 15.77 -1.62
CA THR A 182 -15.73 15.14 -0.46
C THR A 182 -15.90 16.04 0.77
N TYR A 183 -16.00 15.42 1.95
CA TYR A 183 -16.09 16.11 3.24
C TYR A 183 -15.43 15.27 4.33
N TYR A 184 -15.00 15.91 5.41
CA TYR A 184 -14.38 15.22 6.55
C TYR A 184 -15.42 14.89 7.64
N VAL A 185 -15.26 13.74 8.29
CA VAL A 185 -16.05 13.34 9.47
C VAL A 185 -15.10 12.78 10.52
N GLN A 186 -14.99 13.49 11.65
CA GLN A 186 -14.08 13.11 12.72
C GLN A 186 -14.48 11.78 13.36
N GLY A 187 -13.50 10.88 13.53
CA GLY A 187 -13.71 9.56 14.12
C GLY A 187 -14.21 8.50 13.13
N GLU A 188 -14.34 8.85 11.85
CA GLU A 188 -14.71 7.94 10.77
C GLU A 188 -13.58 7.72 9.75
N GLU A 189 -12.34 8.09 10.08
CA GLU A 189 -11.16 7.93 9.23
C GLU A 189 -10.88 6.46 8.89
N GLU A 190 -10.65 6.13 7.63
CA GLU A 190 -10.37 4.74 7.24
C GLU A 190 -9.22 4.64 6.23
N SER A 191 -8.71 3.42 6.02
CA SER A 191 -7.71 3.16 4.99
C SER A 191 -8.30 3.46 3.61
N CYS A 192 -7.56 4.20 2.78
CA CYS A 192 -7.95 4.55 1.42
C CYS A 192 -8.38 3.31 0.60
N ALA A 193 -7.72 2.18 0.82
CA ALA A 193 -7.97 0.92 0.10
C ALA A 193 -9.35 0.28 0.38
N TYR A 194 -10.10 0.78 1.36
CA TYR A 194 -11.46 0.31 1.61
C TYR A 194 -12.44 0.85 0.56
N CYS A 195 -12.24 2.08 0.08
CA CYS A 195 -13.04 2.67 -0.99
C CYS A 195 -12.31 2.63 -2.33
N HIS A 196 -11.06 3.09 -2.37
CA HIS A 196 -10.24 3.10 -3.58
C HIS A 196 -9.70 1.69 -3.84
N LYS A 197 -10.30 0.98 -4.80
CA LYS A 197 -9.89 -0.39 -5.20
C LYS A 197 -8.86 -0.33 -6.33
N ALA A 198 -8.53 -1.48 -6.91
CA ALA A 198 -7.51 -1.57 -7.96
C ALA A 198 -7.92 -0.85 -9.26
N THR A 199 -9.22 -0.82 -9.55
CA THR A 199 -9.81 -0.17 -10.71
C THR A 199 -10.72 0.97 -10.26
N ASP A 200 -11.01 1.89 -11.18
CA ASP A 200 -12.02 2.92 -10.98
C ASP A 200 -13.40 2.26 -10.80
N ALA A 201 -14.25 2.85 -9.97
CA ALA A 201 -15.63 2.39 -9.74
C ALA A 201 -16.52 3.61 -9.46
N ASP A 202 -17.53 3.84 -10.30
CA ASP A 202 -18.43 5.01 -10.22
C ASP A 202 -17.64 6.34 -10.08
N ASP A 203 -17.91 7.12 -9.04
CA ASP A 203 -17.22 8.37 -8.71
C ASP A 203 -15.91 8.16 -7.89
N ILE A 204 -15.46 6.91 -7.73
CA ILE A 204 -14.28 6.53 -6.92
C ILE A 204 -13.12 6.13 -7.82
N ARG A 205 -12.05 6.91 -7.76
CA ARG A 205 -10.78 6.61 -8.46
C ARG A 205 -10.08 5.38 -7.88
N ALA A 206 -9.35 4.66 -8.72
CA ALA A 206 -8.45 3.58 -8.34
C ALA A 206 -7.40 4.08 -7.33
N ILE A 207 -6.96 3.18 -6.45
CA ILE A 207 -5.99 3.48 -5.38
C ILE A 207 -4.68 4.04 -5.93
N ARG A 208 -4.25 3.61 -7.12
CA ARG A 208 -3.04 4.14 -7.78
C ARG A 208 -3.16 5.64 -8.03
N HIS A 209 -4.27 6.06 -8.65
CA HIS A 209 -4.52 7.47 -8.96
C HIS A 209 -4.75 8.27 -7.67
N ALA A 210 -5.62 7.78 -6.78
CA ALA A 210 -5.92 8.46 -5.52
C ALA A 210 -4.67 8.67 -4.65
N SER A 211 -3.76 7.70 -4.60
CA SER A 211 -2.51 7.81 -3.81
C SER A 211 -1.53 8.78 -4.46
N HIS A 212 -1.33 8.75 -5.77
CA HIS A 212 -0.43 9.70 -6.42
C HIS A 212 -0.95 11.14 -6.33
N ASP A 213 -2.24 11.35 -6.62
CA ASP A 213 -2.89 12.66 -6.58
C ASP A 213 -2.93 13.26 -5.16
N SER A 214 -2.87 12.44 -4.11
CA SER A 214 -2.86 12.91 -2.73
C SER A 214 -1.44 13.02 -2.17
N CYS A 215 -0.69 11.91 -2.17
CA CYS A 215 0.62 11.84 -1.51
C CYS A 215 1.67 12.68 -2.25
N VAL A 216 1.83 12.47 -3.56
CA VAL A 216 2.88 13.12 -4.35
C VAL A 216 2.57 14.60 -4.51
N ALA A 217 1.30 14.96 -4.75
CA ALA A 217 0.85 16.35 -4.80
C ALA A 217 1.22 17.13 -3.53
N CYS A 218 0.89 16.57 -2.35
CA CYS A 218 1.22 17.19 -1.07
C CYS A 218 2.74 17.34 -0.89
N HIS A 219 3.51 16.28 -1.21
CA HIS A 219 4.97 16.33 -1.12
C HIS A 219 5.58 17.39 -2.04
N VAL A 220 5.15 17.46 -3.31
CA VAL A 220 5.62 18.48 -4.25
C VAL A 220 5.29 19.88 -3.76
N ARG A 221 4.05 20.11 -3.29
CA ARG A 221 3.63 21.40 -2.74
C ARG A 221 4.51 21.84 -1.57
N LEU A 222 4.79 20.95 -0.61
CA LEU A 222 5.65 21.24 0.53
C LEU A 222 7.10 21.51 0.10
N ARG A 223 7.66 20.73 -0.85
CA ARG A 223 9.02 20.97 -1.35
C ARG A 223 9.15 22.29 -2.10
N ASN A 224 8.12 22.70 -2.85
CA ASN A 224 8.09 24.01 -3.51
C ASN A 224 8.03 25.18 -2.50
N GLN A 225 7.58 24.91 -1.27
CA GLN A 225 7.60 25.84 -0.15
C GLN A 225 8.88 25.72 0.70
N GLU A 226 9.89 24.99 0.22
CA GLU A 226 11.15 24.68 0.92
C GLU A 226 10.94 23.96 2.27
N VAL A 227 9.79 23.31 2.44
CA VAL A 227 9.47 22.49 3.60
C VAL A 227 9.91 21.05 3.36
N ALA A 228 10.51 20.43 4.39
CA ALA A 228 10.86 19.02 4.34
C ALA A 228 9.60 18.17 4.12
N ALA A 229 9.62 17.32 3.10
CA ALA A 229 8.49 16.48 2.72
C ALA A 229 8.96 15.07 2.36
N GLY A 230 7.99 14.17 2.19
CA GLY A 230 8.28 12.82 1.73
C GLY A 230 8.75 12.75 0.26
N PRO A 231 9.05 11.53 -0.22
CA PRO A 231 9.56 11.31 -1.56
C PRO A 231 8.57 11.72 -2.67
N ILE A 232 9.11 12.22 -3.77
CA ILE A 232 8.34 12.58 -4.99
C ILE A 232 8.73 11.74 -6.22
N SER A 233 9.82 10.96 -6.13
CA SER A 233 10.25 10.04 -7.20
C SER A 233 9.63 8.66 -7.03
N CYS A 234 9.48 7.91 -8.12
CA CYS A 234 8.92 6.56 -8.04
C CYS A 234 9.83 5.65 -7.21
N LYS A 235 11.14 5.67 -7.45
CA LYS A 235 12.16 5.01 -6.59
C LYS A 235 12.01 5.33 -5.10
N GLY A 236 11.83 6.61 -4.74
CA GLY A 236 11.74 7.03 -3.34
C GLY A 236 10.58 6.39 -2.56
N CYS A 237 9.48 6.06 -3.25
CA CYS A 237 8.34 5.36 -2.66
C CYS A 237 8.40 3.84 -2.86
N HIS A 238 8.85 3.39 -4.03
CA HIS A 238 8.61 2.03 -4.51
C HIS A 238 9.83 1.12 -4.54
N GLU A 239 11.00 1.58 -4.08
CA GLU A 239 12.17 0.72 -3.94
C GLU A 239 12.33 0.25 -2.50
N ALA A 240 12.61 -1.04 -2.30
CA ALA A 240 12.81 -1.62 -0.97
C ALA A 240 13.95 -0.94 -0.19
N GLY A 241 15.04 -0.57 -0.88
CA GLY A 241 16.19 0.11 -0.30
C GLY A 241 15.84 1.50 0.24
N GLU A 242 15.08 2.30 -0.51
CA GLU A 242 14.59 3.61 -0.04
C GLU A 242 13.55 3.47 1.07
N GLN A 243 12.62 2.50 0.96
CA GLN A 243 11.64 2.25 2.02
C GLN A 243 12.32 1.90 3.35
N ALA A 244 13.42 1.15 3.35
CA ALA A 244 14.15 0.78 4.55
C ALA A 244 14.85 1.98 5.24
N LYS A 245 15.05 3.10 4.53
CA LYS A 245 15.63 4.35 5.07
C LYS A 245 14.58 5.24 5.73
N ILE A 246 13.29 4.96 5.55
CA ILE A 246 12.21 5.72 6.17
C ILE A 246 12.34 5.61 7.68
N LYS A 247 12.32 6.75 8.37
CA LYS A 247 12.43 6.81 9.82
C LYS A 247 11.34 5.95 10.47
N VAL A 248 11.74 5.05 11.36
CA VAL A 248 10.81 4.27 12.17
C VAL A 248 10.57 4.97 13.51
N VAL A 249 9.32 5.31 13.78
CA VAL A 249 8.86 5.84 15.06
C VAL A 249 8.68 4.65 16.02
N LYS A 250 9.45 4.63 17.11
CA LYS A 250 9.36 3.55 18.11
C LYS A 250 8.17 3.73 19.04
N ASP A 251 8.01 4.94 19.58
CA ASP A 251 6.93 5.29 20.50
C ASP A 251 5.78 5.91 19.72
N ILE A 252 4.94 5.05 19.14
CA ILE A 252 3.77 5.48 18.38
C ILE A 252 2.61 5.72 19.36
N PRO A 253 2.11 6.97 19.51
CA PRO A 253 0.90 7.21 20.28
C PRO A 253 -0.24 6.39 19.71
N ARG A 254 -1.17 5.99 20.58
CA ARG A 254 -2.37 5.28 20.12
C ARG A 254 -3.17 6.19 19.18
N MET A 255 -3.37 5.74 17.94
CA MET A 255 -4.17 6.43 16.93
C MET A 255 -5.63 6.48 17.37
N LYS A 256 -6.12 7.64 17.80
CA LYS A 256 -7.48 7.78 18.35
C LYS A 256 -8.48 8.01 17.24
N ARG A 257 -9.49 7.13 17.17
CA ARG A 257 -10.55 7.14 16.16
C ARG A 257 -11.86 6.59 16.73
N ASN A 258 -12.18 6.96 17.97
CA ASN A 258 -13.35 6.50 18.72
C ASN A 258 -13.47 4.96 18.91
N GLN A 259 -12.36 4.23 18.75
CA GLN A 259 -12.34 2.79 18.97
C GLN A 259 -12.47 2.44 20.47
N PRO A 260 -13.13 1.33 20.83
CA PRO A 260 -13.23 0.90 22.22
C PRO A 260 -11.88 0.36 22.74
N ASP A 261 -11.66 0.45 24.04
CA ASP A 261 -10.51 -0.22 24.70
C ASP A 261 -10.78 -1.73 24.80
N GLU A 262 -12.01 -2.10 25.15
CA GLU A 262 -12.51 -3.47 25.18
C GLU A 262 -13.79 -3.62 24.35
N ALA A 263 -13.88 -4.71 23.59
CA ALA A 263 -15.05 -5.03 22.78
C ALA A 263 -15.78 -6.25 23.33
N PHE A 264 -17.11 -6.19 23.35
CA PHE A 264 -17.97 -7.33 23.64
C PHE A 264 -18.36 -7.99 22.31
N MET A 265 -18.02 -9.27 22.13
CA MET A 265 -18.27 -10.00 20.90
C MET A 265 -19.19 -11.19 21.19
N ALA A 266 -20.29 -11.32 20.45
CA ALA A 266 -21.24 -12.41 20.63
C ALA A 266 -21.90 -12.81 19.32
N GLY A 267 -22.13 -14.11 19.13
CA GLY A 267 -23.00 -14.65 18.09
C GLY A 267 -24.38 -14.95 18.65
N MET A 268 -25.43 -14.33 18.11
CA MET A 268 -26.82 -14.56 18.51
C MET A 268 -27.50 -15.55 17.56
N ALA A 269 -28.18 -16.56 18.11
CA ALA A 269 -28.91 -17.57 17.31
C ALA A 269 -30.13 -16.97 16.58
N SER A 270 -30.78 -16.00 17.21
CA SER A 270 -31.94 -15.25 16.69
C SER A 270 -32.08 -13.92 17.44
N LYS A 271 -32.66 -12.90 16.78
CA LYS A 271 -33.14 -11.67 17.42
C LYS A 271 -34.62 -11.76 17.87
N SER A 272 -35.21 -12.95 17.89
CA SER A 272 -36.60 -13.20 18.30
C SER A 272 -36.82 -13.05 19.81
N ASP A 273 -38.04 -13.31 20.27
CA ASP A 273 -38.52 -13.06 21.65
C ASP A 273 -37.70 -13.71 22.78
N THR A 274 -36.95 -14.78 22.48
CA THR A 274 -35.99 -15.41 23.40
C THR A 274 -34.58 -15.38 22.81
N PRO A 275 -33.89 -14.22 22.88
CA PRO A 275 -32.54 -14.12 22.34
C PRO A 275 -31.60 -15.02 23.15
N LYS A 276 -30.79 -15.80 22.45
CA LYS A 276 -29.78 -16.69 23.05
C LYS A 276 -28.45 -16.56 22.30
N TYR A 277 -27.36 -16.45 23.05
CA TYR A 277 -26.03 -16.57 22.46
C TYR A 277 -25.73 -18.03 22.12
N LEU A 278 -25.07 -18.25 20.99
CA LEU A 278 -24.64 -19.59 20.54
C LEU A 278 -23.50 -20.15 21.41
N MET A 279 -22.66 -19.25 21.95
CA MET A 279 -21.58 -19.53 22.88
C MET A 279 -21.52 -18.39 23.91
N ASN A 280 -20.80 -18.59 25.01
CA ASN A 280 -20.47 -17.50 25.93
C ASN A 280 -19.83 -16.31 25.16
N PRO A 281 -20.25 -15.06 25.39
CA PRO A 281 -19.60 -13.92 24.74
C PRO A 281 -18.11 -13.81 25.07
N VAL A 282 -17.38 -13.14 24.16
CA VAL A 282 -15.94 -12.93 24.24
C VAL A 282 -15.68 -11.48 24.63
N ALA A 283 -14.94 -11.29 25.73
CA ALA A 283 -14.37 -9.98 26.06
C ALA A 283 -13.05 -9.77 25.29
N PHE A 284 -13.03 -8.91 24.28
CA PHE A 284 -11.83 -8.68 23.48
C PHE A 284 -11.07 -7.44 23.96
N ASN A 285 -9.78 -7.57 24.26
CA ASN A 285 -8.93 -6.44 24.63
C ASN A 285 -8.40 -5.75 23.36
N HIS A 286 -9.19 -4.85 22.79
CA HIS A 286 -8.89 -4.17 21.54
C HIS A 286 -7.63 -3.30 21.68
N LYS A 287 -7.51 -2.53 22.76
CA LYS A 287 -6.36 -1.66 23.03
C LYS A 287 -5.03 -2.41 23.06
N ARG A 288 -4.97 -3.61 23.65
CA ARG A 288 -3.75 -4.42 23.65
C ARG A 288 -3.40 -4.89 22.23
N HIS A 289 -4.38 -5.36 21.47
CA HIS A 289 -4.14 -5.81 20.09
C HIS A 289 -3.70 -4.66 19.18
N GLU A 290 -4.19 -3.43 19.42
CA GLU A 290 -3.68 -2.24 18.76
C GLU A 290 -2.19 -1.99 19.00
N THR A 291 -1.55 -2.57 20.02
CA THR A 291 -0.09 -2.42 20.22
C THR A 291 0.74 -3.51 19.56
N THR A 292 0.11 -4.65 19.22
CA THR A 292 0.83 -5.85 18.75
C THR A 292 0.72 -6.07 17.25
N VAL A 293 -0.33 -5.55 16.60
CA VAL A 293 -0.51 -5.68 15.14
C VAL A 293 0.16 -4.52 14.40
N GLU A 294 0.55 -4.71 13.15
CA GLU A 294 1.19 -3.64 12.35
C GLU A 294 0.21 -2.55 11.90
N SER A 295 -1.06 -2.90 11.69
CA SER A 295 -2.10 -1.96 11.24
C SER A 295 -3.50 -2.45 11.63
N CYS A 296 -4.48 -1.54 11.63
CA CYS A 296 -5.89 -1.91 11.84
C CYS A 296 -6.38 -2.92 10.79
N LYS A 297 -5.80 -2.88 9.58
CA LYS A 297 -6.13 -3.75 8.44
C LYS A 297 -5.77 -5.22 8.65
N ALA A 298 -4.94 -5.52 9.66
CA ALA A 298 -4.64 -6.90 10.04
C ALA A 298 -5.91 -7.67 10.42
N CYS A 299 -6.90 -6.98 11.02
CA CYS A 299 -8.20 -7.55 11.36
C CYS A 299 -9.32 -6.95 10.49
N HIS A 300 -9.36 -5.62 10.40
CA HIS A 300 -10.33 -4.87 9.61
C HIS A 300 -9.96 -4.90 8.12
N HIS A 301 -10.17 -6.03 7.45
CA HIS A 301 -9.65 -6.21 6.10
C HIS A 301 -10.42 -5.46 5.00
N ASP A 302 -11.59 -4.90 5.31
CA ASP A 302 -12.42 -4.16 4.33
C ASP A 302 -13.05 -2.87 4.87
N THR A 303 -13.39 -2.78 6.16
CA THR A 303 -13.88 -1.55 6.83
C THR A 303 -13.47 -1.55 8.31
N LEU A 304 -13.44 -0.39 8.98
CA LEU A 304 -13.24 -0.35 10.45
C LEU A 304 -14.52 -0.65 11.25
N LYS A 305 -15.57 -1.13 10.59
CA LYS A 305 -16.83 -1.51 11.25
C LYS A 305 -16.71 -2.85 11.96
N LYS A 306 -17.77 -3.21 12.70
CA LYS A 306 -17.82 -4.48 13.44
C LYS A 306 -17.84 -5.66 12.47
N CYS A 307 -17.14 -6.74 12.82
CA CYS A 307 -17.12 -7.98 12.05
C CYS A 307 -18.55 -8.51 11.80
N SER A 308 -19.43 -8.39 12.80
CA SER A 308 -20.81 -8.88 12.75
C SER A 308 -21.74 -8.14 11.79
N GLU A 309 -21.28 -7.05 11.15
CA GLU A 309 -22.05 -6.40 10.08
C GLU A 309 -22.04 -7.19 8.76
N CYS A 310 -21.02 -8.03 8.55
CA CYS A 310 -20.88 -8.90 7.39
C CYS A 310 -20.73 -10.39 7.78
N HIS A 311 -20.24 -10.66 8.99
CA HIS A 311 -20.04 -12.03 9.48
C HIS A 311 -21.09 -12.34 10.53
N THR A 312 -22.31 -12.60 10.07
CA THR A 312 -23.38 -13.09 10.94
C THR A 312 -23.24 -14.58 11.23
N PRO A 313 -23.88 -15.12 12.29
CA PRO A 313 -23.82 -16.56 12.59
C PRO A 313 -24.31 -17.46 11.45
N LYS A 314 -25.28 -17.00 10.65
CA LYS A 314 -25.77 -17.71 9.47
C LYS A 314 -24.96 -17.40 8.21
N GLY A 315 -24.13 -16.37 8.23
CA GLY A 315 -23.52 -15.79 7.04
C GLY A 315 -24.51 -14.89 6.29
N ASP A 316 -23.99 -13.89 5.60
CA ASP A 316 -24.75 -12.98 4.75
C ASP A 316 -23.96 -12.61 3.49
N ASP A 317 -24.66 -12.03 2.51
CA ASP A 317 -24.10 -11.65 1.22
C ASP A 317 -22.94 -10.65 1.36
N ASN A 318 -23.03 -9.71 2.32
CA ASN A 318 -21.99 -8.70 2.55
C ASN A 318 -20.66 -9.36 2.97
N GLY A 319 -20.73 -10.43 3.77
CA GLY A 319 -19.58 -11.25 4.14
C GLY A 319 -19.29 -12.41 3.19
N LYS A 320 -19.92 -12.45 2.01
CA LYS A 320 -19.82 -13.57 1.06
C LYS A 320 -20.11 -14.93 1.72
N PHE A 321 -21.08 -14.94 2.63
CA PHE A 321 -21.51 -16.08 3.44
C PHE A 321 -20.44 -16.66 4.38
N VAL A 322 -19.34 -15.94 4.62
CA VAL A 322 -18.39 -16.31 5.68
C VAL A 322 -19.07 -16.07 7.03
N ARG A 323 -19.33 -17.16 7.76
CA ARG A 323 -20.03 -17.12 9.04
C ARG A 323 -19.15 -16.53 10.14
N LEU A 324 -19.77 -16.01 11.19
CA LEU A 324 -19.06 -15.47 12.37
C LEU A 324 -18.04 -16.46 12.95
N GLU A 325 -18.40 -17.73 13.07
CA GLU A 325 -17.50 -18.79 13.54
C GLU A 325 -16.23 -18.89 12.67
N GLN A 326 -16.38 -18.83 11.36
CA GLN A 326 -15.25 -18.91 10.43
C GLN A 326 -14.39 -17.65 10.51
N ALA A 327 -15.01 -16.47 10.57
CA ALA A 327 -14.29 -15.21 10.72
C ALA A 327 -13.42 -15.18 11.99
N MET A 328 -13.85 -15.82 13.08
CA MET A 328 -13.13 -15.82 14.36
C MET A 328 -12.15 -17.00 14.52
N HIS A 329 -12.41 -18.16 13.91
CA HIS A 329 -11.66 -19.39 14.20
C HIS A 329 -10.95 -20.02 13.00
N MET A 330 -11.10 -19.50 11.78
CA MET A 330 -10.48 -20.15 10.60
C MET A 330 -8.96 -20.14 10.68
N GLY A 331 -8.37 -21.33 10.86
CA GLY A 331 -6.93 -21.53 10.85
C GLY A 331 -6.30 -21.08 9.52
N GLY A 332 -5.05 -20.60 9.58
CA GLY A 332 -4.31 -20.12 8.42
C GLY A 332 -4.78 -18.78 7.85
N LYS A 333 -5.76 -18.11 8.48
CA LYS A 333 -6.17 -16.74 8.16
C LYS A 333 -5.78 -15.80 9.28
N SER A 334 -4.87 -14.86 9.02
CA SER A 334 -4.40 -13.89 10.04
C SER A 334 -5.48 -12.91 10.50
N GLN A 335 -6.61 -12.82 9.78
CA GLN A 335 -7.76 -12.02 10.19
C GLN A 335 -8.59 -12.70 11.30
N SER A 336 -8.44 -14.00 11.50
CA SER A 336 -9.13 -14.74 12.56
C SER A 336 -8.29 -14.79 13.84
N CYS A 337 -8.94 -14.94 14.99
CA CYS A 337 -8.24 -15.03 16.27
C CYS A 337 -7.29 -16.24 16.29
N ILE A 338 -7.80 -17.41 15.93
CA ILE A 338 -7.03 -18.65 15.91
C ILE A 338 -5.95 -18.61 14.85
N GLY A 339 -6.26 -18.20 13.63
CA GLY A 339 -5.28 -18.16 12.54
C GLY A 339 -4.15 -17.17 12.77
N CYS A 340 -4.41 -16.02 13.42
CA CYS A 340 -3.36 -15.10 13.83
C CYS A 340 -2.48 -15.71 14.94
N HIS A 341 -3.10 -16.26 16.00
CA HIS A 341 -2.36 -16.86 17.10
C HIS A 341 -1.52 -18.07 16.66
N ASP A 342 -2.06 -18.93 15.79
CA ASP A 342 -1.36 -20.06 15.18
C ASP A 342 -0.17 -19.64 14.32
N ASN A 343 -0.19 -18.41 13.76
CA ASN A 343 0.96 -17.89 13.05
C ASN A 343 2.03 -17.39 14.03
N MET A 344 1.63 -16.80 15.15
CA MET A 344 2.54 -16.31 16.19
C MET A 344 3.29 -17.47 16.90
N THR A 345 2.69 -18.66 16.97
CA THR A 345 3.33 -19.85 17.56
C THR A 345 4.43 -20.45 16.69
N ARG A 346 4.61 -19.98 15.45
CA ARG A 346 5.69 -20.40 14.53
C ARG A 346 7.00 -19.65 14.74
N ASN A 347 7.02 -18.64 15.61
CA ASN A 347 8.25 -17.96 15.99
C ASN A 347 9.19 -18.93 16.71
N ALA A 348 10.50 -18.74 16.57
CA ALA A 348 11.51 -19.67 17.09
C ALA A 348 11.35 -19.98 18.59
N ASP A 349 10.93 -18.99 19.39
CA ASP A 349 10.70 -19.13 20.84
C ASP A 349 9.50 -20.02 21.19
N CYS A 350 8.61 -20.28 20.23
CA CYS A 350 7.34 -21.02 20.41
C CYS A 350 7.31 -22.34 19.62
N ALA A 351 7.95 -22.35 18.45
CA ALA A 351 7.82 -23.40 17.44
C ALA A 351 8.27 -24.77 17.96
N GLY A 352 9.31 -24.83 18.79
CA GLY A 352 9.84 -26.09 19.31
C GLY A 352 8.78 -26.97 19.99
N CYS A 353 7.91 -26.38 20.80
CA CYS A 353 6.78 -27.10 21.41
C CYS A 353 5.58 -27.16 20.45
N HIS A 354 5.20 -26.02 19.86
CA HIS A 354 3.97 -25.91 19.07
C HIS A 354 3.95 -26.74 17.78
N ASP A 355 5.11 -27.05 17.21
CA ASP A 355 5.22 -27.92 16.03
C ASP A 355 5.03 -29.41 16.37
N LEU A 356 5.31 -29.79 17.61
CA LEU A 356 5.16 -31.18 18.11
C LEU A 356 3.77 -31.44 18.72
N MET A 357 3.04 -30.39 19.10
CA MET A 357 1.69 -30.54 19.65
C MET A 357 0.69 -31.01 18.58
N PRO A 358 -0.25 -31.91 18.94
CA PRO A 358 -1.27 -32.36 18.01
C PRO A 358 -2.14 -31.18 17.57
N LYS A 359 -2.26 -30.97 16.26
CA LYS A 359 -3.16 -29.99 15.65
C LYS A 359 -4.59 -30.56 15.62
N GLY A 360 -5.12 -30.81 16.80
CA GLY A 360 -6.45 -31.38 17.02
C GLY A 360 -7.54 -30.31 17.12
N ARG A 361 -8.77 -30.77 17.33
CA ARG A 361 -9.91 -29.89 17.62
C ARG A 361 -9.69 -29.23 18.99
N MET A 362 -10.01 -27.94 19.10
CA MET A 362 -10.00 -27.22 20.39
C MET A 362 -10.89 -27.95 21.41
N ASP A 363 -10.38 -28.10 22.62
CA ASP A 363 -11.07 -28.64 23.79
C ASP A 363 -11.82 -27.53 24.57
N ASP A 364 -12.56 -27.93 25.60
CA ASP A 364 -13.36 -26.97 26.40
C ASP A 364 -12.46 -25.95 27.12
N ASP A 365 -11.25 -26.34 27.55
CA ASP A 365 -10.29 -25.47 28.23
C ASP A 365 -9.75 -24.36 27.33
N SER A 366 -9.45 -24.67 26.07
CA SER A 366 -9.06 -23.68 25.07
C SER A 366 -10.23 -22.76 24.68
N CYS A 367 -11.47 -23.29 24.65
CA CYS A 367 -12.66 -22.49 24.35
C CYS A 367 -12.88 -21.39 25.41
N VAL A 368 -12.81 -21.71 26.71
CA VAL A 368 -13.08 -20.75 27.80
C VAL A 368 -12.02 -19.65 27.91
N THR A 369 -10.85 -19.82 27.30
CA THR A 369 -9.83 -18.76 27.21
C THR A 369 -10.37 -17.52 26.49
N CYS A 370 -11.22 -17.70 25.48
CA CYS A 370 -11.88 -16.61 24.76
C CYS A 370 -13.34 -16.43 25.18
N HIS A 371 -14.10 -17.52 25.30
CA HIS A 371 -15.52 -17.55 25.64
C HIS A 371 -15.75 -17.44 27.16
N ASN A 372 -15.50 -16.24 27.72
CA ASN A 372 -15.32 -16.01 29.17
C ASN A 372 -16.28 -14.99 29.79
N ILE A 373 -17.33 -14.59 29.09
CA ILE A 373 -18.45 -13.91 29.71
C ILE A 373 -19.57 -14.94 29.87
N GLU A 374 -19.97 -15.22 31.11
CA GLU A 374 -21.04 -16.18 31.37
C GLU A 374 -22.37 -15.76 30.69
N ASN A 375 -23.00 -16.72 30.01
CA ASN A 375 -24.26 -16.53 29.29
C ASN A 375 -25.49 -16.83 30.17
N ASN A 376 -25.57 -16.21 31.35
CA ASN A 376 -26.70 -16.47 32.26
C ASN A 376 -27.99 -15.78 31.76
N ARG A 377 -27.85 -14.65 31.05
CA ARG A 377 -28.91 -13.95 30.31
C ARG A 377 -28.30 -13.17 29.14
N VAL A 378 -29.02 -13.07 28.01
CA VAL A 378 -28.58 -12.21 26.91
C VAL A 378 -28.69 -10.75 27.31
N VAL A 379 -27.56 -10.04 27.18
CA VAL A 379 -27.46 -8.61 27.44
C VAL A 379 -27.53 -7.87 26.11
N ILE A 380 -28.62 -7.14 25.87
CA ILE A 380 -28.78 -6.33 24.64
C ILE A 380 -28.27 -4.90 24.85
N ASP A 381 -28.27 -4.40 26.09
CA ASP A 381 -27.80 -3.05 26.42
C ASP A 381 -26.29 -2.91 26.19
N GLY A 382 -25.91 -1.98 25.30
CA GLY A 382 -24.52 -1.75 24.92
C GLY A 382 -23.62 -1.21 26.04
N LYS A 383 -24.17 -0.48 27.03
CA LYS A 383 -23.41 -0.01 28.19
C LYS A 383 -23.07 -1.17 29.11
N ILE A 384 -24.02 -2.07 29.34
CA ILE A 384 -23.78 -3.28 30.14
C ILE A 384 -22.76 -4.18 29.42
N GLN A 385 -22.92 -4.42 28.11
CA GLN A 385 -21.94 -5.17 27.31
C GLN A 385 -20.51 -4.60 27.46
N LYS A 386 -20.36 -3.27 27.35
CA LYS A 386 -19.07 -2.59 27.51
C LYS A 386 -18.51 -2.76 28.93
N ALA A 387 -19.35 -2.63 29.95
CA ALA A 387 -18.94 -2.81 31.35
C ALA A 387 -18.48 -4.26 31.61
N SER A 388 -19.24 -5.25 31.12
CA SER A 388 -18.87 -6.67 31.23
C SER A 388 -17.54 -6.97 30.54
N ALA A 389 -17.35 -6.49 29.30
CA ALA A 389 -16.09 -6.70 28.59
C ALA A 389 -14.90 -6.08 29.34
N LYS A 390 -15.05 -4.84 29.85
CA LYS A 390 -14.03 -4.16 30.64
C LYS A 390 -13.69 -4.93 31.93
N GLN A 391 -14.71 -5.36 32.67
CA GLN A 391 -14.52 -6.11 33.91
C GLN A 391 -13.83 -7.46 33.64
N THR A 392 -14.31 -8.23 32.65
CA THR A 392 -13.73 -9.52 32.30
C THR A 392 -12.28 -9.38 31.84
N VAL A 393 -11.94 -8.38 31.02
CA VAL A 393 -10.54 -8.12 30.61
C VAL A 393 -9.68 -7.74 31.80
N ALA A 394 -10.18 -6.91 32.74
CA ALA A 394 -9.43 -6.51 33.93
C ALA A 394 -9.19 -7.68 34.91
N MET A 395 -10.12 -8.65 34.98
CA MET A 395 -10.01 -9.84 35.83
C MET A 395 -9.09 -10.92 35.24
N ARG A 396 -8.71 -10.85 33.95
CA ARG A 396 -7.75 -11.81 33.36
C ARG A 396 -6.41 -11.66 34.06
N SER A 397 -6.12 -12.56 34.99
CA SER A 397 -4.83 -12.59 35.66
C SER A 397 -3.75 -13.04 34.67
N GLY A 398 -2.73 -12.22 34.45
CA GLY A 398 -1.51 -12.63 33.74
C GLY A 398 -0.60 -13.57 34.56
N LYS A 399 -1.12 -14.13 35.66
CA LYS A 399 -0.34 -14.96 36.59
C LYS A 399 -0.36 -16.41 36.10
N TYR A 400 0.57 -16.72 35.22
CA TYR A 400 1.02 -18.10 35.04
C TYR A 400 1.96 -18.46 36.19
N THR A 401 1.59 -19.44 37.00
CA THR A 401 2.50 -19.99 38.00
C THR A 401 3.39 -21.01 37.32
N ARG A 402 4.65 -20.65 37.07
CA ARG A 402 5.66 -21.59 36.60
C ARG A 402 5.81 -22.72 37.62
N VAL A 403 5.95 -23.95 37.13
CA VAL A 403 6.38 -25.08 37.97
C VAL A 403 7.72 -24.69 38.61
N LYS A 404 7.87 -24.94 39.90
CA LYS A 404 9.10 -24.57 40.60
C LYS A 404 10.25 -25.45 40.11
N THR A 405 11.45 -24.88 39.98
CA THR A 405 12.61 -25.60 39.45
C THR A 405 13.00 -26.81 40.29
N ASP A 406 12.78 -26.78 41.60
CA ASP A 406 13.00 -27.91 42.52
C ASP A 406 12.03 -29.09 42.28
N GLN A 407 10.97 -28.87 41.49
CA GLN A 407 10.02 -29.91 41.07
C GLN A 407 10.32 -30.46 39.67
N ILE A 408 11.37 -29.96 39.01
CA ILE A 408 11.78 -30.39 37.67
C ILE A 408 13.12 -31.11 37.81
N PRO A 409 13.24 -32.39 37.41
CA PRO A 409 14.52 -33.09 37.48
C PRO A 409 15.57 -32.38 36.61
N GLU A 410 16.74 -32.11 37.18
CA GLU A 410 17.85 -31.46 36.45
C GLU A 410 18.39 -32.36 35.32
N THR A 411 18.34 -33.67 35.50
CA THR A 411 18.78 -34.66 34.51
C THR A 411 17.82 -35.85 34.51
N VAL A 412 17.47 -36.31 33.30
CA VAL A 412 16.68 -37.53 33.08
C VAL A 412 17.53 -38.49 32.25
N VAL A 413 17.73 -39.71 32.75
CA VAL A 413 18.40 -40.79 32.01
C VAL A 413 17.36 -41.49 31.14
N ILE A 414 17.55 -41.48 29.82
CA ILE A 414 16.65 -42.14 28.85
C ILE A 414 17.42 -43.30 28.18
N GLY A 415 17.11 -44.52 28.60
CA GLY A 415 17.70 -45.76 28.08
C GLY A 415 18.85 -46.30 28.95
N GLU A 416 18.70 -47.56 29.40
CA GLU A 416 19.81 -48.51 29.57
C GLU A 416 19.92 -49.36 28.30
#